data_AF-A0A1I8AQH5-F1
#
_entry.id   AF-A0A1I8AQH5-F1
#
_cell.length_a   1.000
_cell.length_b   1.000
_cell.length_c   1.000
_cell.angle_alpha   90.00
_cell.angle_beta   90.00
_cell.angle_gamma   90.00
#
_symmetry.space_group_name_H-M   'P 1'
#
loop_
_entity.id
_entity.type
_entity.pdbx_description
1 polymer ?
#
loop_
_entity_poly.entity_id
_entity_poly.type
_entity_poly.pdbx_seq_one_letter_code
_entity_poly.pdbx_strand_id
1 'polypeptide(L)'
;MNVPYQFNSNGTAILVPQDRVHDVRMQMASQGLPRSGNAGFELLDQSRFGASQFTEQVTYQRALEGELANSIKAVHAVKEARVHLAMPRETLFVRDRQSPTASVVLSLYPGRDLSEGQVSAISWLISSSVPNLHADKVSIIDQNGRLLTAPTGEMGADNQQRNFVNDIEYRAVQRILTLLNPLVGAGNVRAQVTAEVDFSRREQTSEVYKPNQQPGQAAVRSQQTSSSLQRNPQQPQGVPGALSNQAPNNATANLAPAAPATDPANAAAQTANAANATAAGTDPSLVSLAEQARLLQNTGNARNDSTVNYEVDRTISHFKGPL
;
A
#
# COMPACT_ATOMS: atom_id res chain seq x y z
N MET A 1 -58.31 -33.86 0.46
CA MET A 1 -58.65 -33.65 -0.96
C MET A 1 -58.84 -35.02 -1.60
N ASN A 2 -60.04 -35.36 -2.08
CA ASN A 2 -60.34 -36.67 -2.66
C ASN A 2 -60.13 -36.65 -4.19
N VAL A 3 -58.90 -36.31 -4.62
CA VAL A 3 -58.54 -36.20 -6.04
C VAL A 3 -57.58 -37.34 -6.39
N PRO A 4 -57.84 -38.14 -7.45
CA PRO A 4 -56.92 -39.18 -7.89
C PRO A 4 -55.61 -38.56 -8.35
N TYR A 5 -54.49 -39.10 -7.88
CA TYR A 5 -53.15 -38.60 -8.19
C TYR A 5 -52.23 -39.76 -8.57
N GLN A 6 -51.21 -39.46 -9.39
CA GLN A 6 -50.14 -40.40 -9.73
C GLN A 6 -48.79 -39.71 -9.60
N PHE A 7 -47.73 -40.47 -9.31
CA PHE A 7 -46.37 -39.94 -9.29
C PHE A 7 -45.72 -40.09 -10.68
N ASN A 8 -44.98 -39.07 -11.09
CA ASN A 8 -44.06 -39.14 -12.22
C ASN A 8 -42.95 -40.17 -11.90
N SER A 9 -42.46 -40.88 -12.92
CA SER A 9 -41.28 -41.75 -12.89
C SER A 9 -40.05 -41.19 -12.15
N ASN A 10 -39.88 -39.86 -12.09
CA ASN A 10 -38.79 -39.18 -11.42
C ASN A 10 -39.11 -38.68 -10.00
N GLY A 11 -40.32 -38.94 -9.48
CA GLY A 11 -40.76 -38.52 -8.14
C GLY A 11 -40.89 -37.00 -7.92
N THR A 12 -40.62 -36.19 -8.95
CA THR A 12 -40.59 -34.73 -8.89
C THR A 12 -41.92 -34.05 -9.22
N ALA A 13 -42.91 -34.79 -9.74
CA ALA A 13 -44.21 -34.23 -10.09
C ALA A 13 -45.35 -35.17 -9.68
N ILE A 14 -46.45 -34.55 -9.23
CA ILE A 14 -47.71 -35.22 -8.94
C ILE A 14 -48.65 -34.94 -10.12
N LEU A 15 -49.02 -35.99 -10.85
CA LEU A 15 -49.98 -35.93 -11.94
C LEU A 15 -51.39 -35.99 -11.37
N VAL A 16 -52.23 -35.08 -11.84
CA VAL A 16 -53.66 -34.99 -11.54
C VAL A 16 -54.43 -34.93 -12.86
N PRO A 17 -55.70 -35.39 -12.92
CA PRO A 17 -56.52 -35.33 -14.12
C PRO A 17 -56.57 -33.91 -14.69
N GLN A 18 -56.48 -33.79 -16.02
CA GLN A 18 -56.37 -32.50 -16.73
C GLN A 18 -57.50 -31.52 -16.34
N ASP A 19 -58.71 -32.04 -16.17
CA ASP A 19 -59.91 -31.25 -15.85
C ASP A 19 -59.88 -30.62 -14.44
N ARG A 20 -59.03 -31.16 -13.53
CA ARG A 20 -58.95 -30.76 -12.12
C ARG A 20 -57.69 -29.96 -11.79
N VAL A 21 -56.82 -29.71 -12.77
CA VAL A 21 -55.51 -29.08 -12.53
C VAL A 21 -55.65 -27.68 -11.92
N HIS A 22 -56.58 -26.87 -12.42
CA HIS A 22 -56.76 -25.50 -11.96
C HIS A 22 -57.32 -25.44 -10.53
N ASP A 23 -58.34 -26.24 -10.22
CA ASP A 23 -58.95 -26.32 -8.89
C ASP A 23 -57.95 -26.82 -7.83
N VAL A 24 -57.20 -27.87 -8.17
CA VAL A 24 -56.16 -28.42 -7.29
C VAL A 24 -55.05 -27.41 -7.06
N ARG A 25 -54.64 -26.66 -8.10
CA ARG A 25 -53.63 -25.60 -7.97
C ARG A 25 -54.11 -24.47 -7.06
N MET A 26 -55.37 -24.06 -7.18
CA MET A 26 -55.95 -23.03 -6.34
C MET A 26 -56.06 -23.49 -4.88
N GLN A 27 -56.47 -24.74 -4.64
CA GLN A 27 -56.50 -25.33 -3.29
C GLN A 27 -55.11 -25.52 -2.68
N MET A 28 -54.13 -25.97 -3.46
CA MET A 28 -52.75 -26.10 -2.99
C MET A 28 -52.14 -24.72 -2.67
N ALA A 29 -52.38 -23.72 -3.51
CA ALA A 29 -51.96 -22.35 -3.26
C ALA A 29 -52.60 -21.80 -1.97
N SER A 30 -53.87 -22.09 -1.71
CA SER A 30 -54.54 -21.69 -0.46
C SER A 30 -53.93 -22.33 0.80
N GLN A 31 -53.24 -23.46 0.64
CA GLN A 31 -52.52 -24.18 1.69
C GLN A 31 -51.03 -23.83 1.76
N GLY A 32 -50.56 -22.86 0.96
CA GLY A 32 -49.14 -22.46 0.93
C GLY A 32 -48.21 -23.51 0.31
N LEU A 33 -48.74 -24.37 -0.56
CA LEU A 33 -48.01 -25.32 -1.39
C LEU A 33 -48.04 -24.78 -2.84
N PRO A 34 -46.94 -24.73 -3.60
CA PRO A 34 -45.66 -25.40 -3.41
C PRO A 34 -44.71 -24.63 -2.48
N ARG A 35 -44.07 -25.32 -1.54
CA ARG A 35 -42.91 -24.79 -0.78
C ARG A 35 -41.65 -24.77 -1.66
N SER A 36 -41.79 -24.37 -2.91
CA SER A 36 -40.70 -24.34 -3.88
C SER A 36 -39.90 -23.06 -3.68
N GLY A 37 -38.79 -23.17 -2.96
CA GLY A 37 -37.75 -22.14 -2.94
C GLY A 37 -37.62 -21.44 -1.60
N ASN A 38 -36.38 -21.13 -1.26
CA ASN A 38 -36.08 -20.23 -0.15
C ASN A 38 -36.77 -18.90 -0.46
N ALA A 39 -37.65 -18.47 0.42
CA ALA A 39 -38.41 -17.25 0.22
C ALA A 39 -37.45 -16.04 0.31
N GLY A 40 -37.32 -15.32 -0.81
CA GLY A 40 -36.42 -14.17 -0.97
C GLY A 40 -37.12 -12.85 -0.65
N PHE A 41 -37.03 -11.87 -1.55
CA PHE A 41 -37.70 -10.57 -1.36
C PHE A 41 -39.24 -10.64 -1.38
N GLU A 42 -39.82 -11.76 -1.80
CA GLU A 42 -41.26 -12.03 -1.72
C GLU A 42 -41.83 -11.90 -0.29
N LEU A 43 -40.98 -12.06 0.75
CA LEU A 43 -41.39 -11.84 2.15
C LEU A 43 -41.70 -10.37 2.46
N LEU A 44 -41.12 -9.43 1.71
CA LEU A 44 -41.29 -8.00 1.92
C LEU A 44 -42.60 -7.48 1.32
N ASP A 45 -43.12 -8.15 0.29
CA ASP A 45 -44.41 -7.82 -0.34
C ASP A 45 -45.59 -8.03 0.61
N GLN A 46 -45.42 -8.90 1.62
CA GLN A 46 -46.39 -9.12 2.69
C GLN A 46 -46.26 -8.06 3.78
N SER A 47 -46.47 -6.79 3.42
CA SER A 47 -46.42 -5.69 4.37
C SER A 47 -47.55 -5.79 5.40
N ARG A 48 -47.18 -6.00 6.67
CA ARG A 48 -48.12 -5.99 7.81
C ARG A 48 -48.15 -4.59 8.39
N PHE A 49 -49.32 -3.95 8.35
CA PHE A 49 -49.53 -2.67 9.03
C PHE A 49 -49.22 -2.79 10.53
N GLY A 50 -48.39 -1.88 11.06
CA GLY A 50 -47.99 -1.87 12.48
C GLY A 50 -46.75 -2.71 12.84
N ALA A 51 -45.96 -3.15 11.86
CA ALA A 51 -44.68 -3.83 12.11
C ALA A 51 -43.66 -2.91 12.82
N SER A 52 -42.85 -3.48 13.71
CA SER A 52 -41.74 -2.80 14.36
C SER A 52 -40.51 -2.75 13.43
N GLN A 53 -39.64 -1.75 13.58
CA GLN A 53 -38.35 -1.68 12.89
C GLN A 53 -37.52 -2.97 13.08
N PHE A 54 -37.60 -3.60 14.25
CA PHE A 54 -36.92 -4.87 14.49
C PHE A 54 -37.46 -6.00 13.61
N THR A 55 -38.79 -6.10 13.48
CA THR A 55 -39.42 -7.13 12.63
C THR A 55 -39.15 -6.89 11.15
N GLU A 56 -39.09 -5.63 10.73
CA GLU A 56 -38.72 -5.25 9.36
C GLU A 56 -37.27 -5.64 9.07
N GLN A 57 -36.32 -5.34 9.97
CA GLN A 57 -34.92 -5.71 9.82
C GLN A 57 -34.71 -7.23 9.75
N VAL A 58 -35.39 -8.02 10.59
CA VAL A 58 -35.34 -9.49 10.54
C VAL A 58 -35.94 -10.03 9.24
N THR A 59 -37.03 -9.41 8.77
CA THR A 59 -37.67 -9.80 7.50
C THR A 59 -36.76 -9.49 6.32
N TYR A 60 -36.14 -8.31 6.30
CA TYR A 60 -35.15 -7.92 5.30
C TYR A 60 -33.94 -8.86 5.29
N GLN A 61 -33.39 -9.20 6.46
CA GLN A 61 -32.29 -10.16 6.58
C GLN A 61 -32.68 -11.53 6.00
N ARG A 62 -33.84 -12.06 6.37
CA ARG A 62 -34.32 -13.36 5.87
C ARG A 62 -34.53 -13.33 4.35
N ALA A 63 -35.08 -12.22 3.84
CA ALA A 63 -35.26 -12.02 2.40
C ALA A 63 -33.91 -12.01 1.66
N LEU A 64 -32.92 -11.29 2.20
CA LEU A 64 -31.57 -11.23 1.62
C LEU A 64 -30.88 -12.61 1.63
N GLU A 65 -31.00 -13.37 2.72
CA GLU A 65 -30.50 -14.75 2.81
C GLU A 65 -31.13 -15.66 1.74
N GLY A 66 -32.44 -15.53 1.53
CA GLY A 66 -33.17 -16.27 0.51
C GLY A 66 -32.74 -15.94 -0.93
N GLU A 67 -32.58 -14.66 -1.25
CA GLU A 67 -32.12 -14.20 -2.56
C GLU A 67 -30.68 -14.60 -2.86
N LEU A 68 -29.79 -14.48 -1.87
CA LEU A 68 -28.42 -14.96 -2.01
C LEU A 68 -28.39 -16.46 -2.25
N ALA A 69 -29.20 -17.23 -1.53
CA ALA A 69 -29.32 -18.67 -1.76
C ALA A 69 -29.84 -19.00 -3.17
N ASN A 70 -30.83 -18.25 -3.68
CA ASN A 70 -31.36 -18.42 -5.03
C ASN A 70 -30.30 -18.07 -6.10
N SER A 71 -29.53 -17.00 -5.89
CA SER A 71 -28.45 -16.59 -6.78
C SER A 71 -27.32 -17.62 -6.83
N ILE A 72 -26.92 -18.18 -5.68
CA ILE A 72 -25.88 -19.22 -5.60
C ILE A 72 -26.36 -20.52 -6.24
N LYS A 73 -27.65 -20.85 -6.11
CA LYS A 73 -28.25 -22.03 -6.74
C LYS A 73 -28.24 -21.95 -8.28
N ALA A 74 -28.14 -20.76 -8.87
CA ALA A 74 -27.98 -20.61 -10.32
C ALA A 74 -26.62 -21.13 -10.82
N VAL A 75 -25.63 -21.30 -9.94
CA VAL A 75 -24.35 -21.94 -10.28
C VAL A 75 -24.61 -23.40 -10.60
N HIS A 76 -24.23 -23.84 -11.81
CA HIS A 76 -24.54 -25.18 -12.32
C HIS A 76 -24.20 -26.33 -11.36
N ALA A 77 -23.15 -26.18 -10.55
CA ALA A 77 -22.69 -27.22 -9.63
C ALA A 77 -23.53 -27.39 -8.37
N VAL A 78 -24.33 -26.38 -8.03
CA VAL A 78 -25.08 -26.31 -6.78
C VAL A 78 -26.51 -26.81 -7.00
N LYS A 79 -26.93 -27.79 -6.21
CA LYS A 79 -28.31 -28.29 -6.16
C LYS A 79 -29.16 -27.46 -5.22
N GLU A 80 -28.65 -27.18 -4.03
CA GLU A 80 -29.31 -26.36 -3.01
C GLU A 80 -28.24 -25.52 -2.29
N ALA A 81 -28.61 -24.31 -1.88
CA ALA A 81 -27.76 -23.44 -1.08
C ALA A 81 -28.57 -22.93 0.11
N ARG A 82 -27.90 -22.80 1.26
CA ARG A 82 -28.41 -22.15 2.46
C ARG A 82 -27.40 -21.13 2.93
N VAL A 83 -27.86 -19.91 3.13
CA VAL A 83 -27.02 -18.79 3.56
C VAL A 83 -27.51 -18.33 4.92
N HIS A 84 -26.58 -18.21 5.86
CA HIS A 84 -26.82 -17.62 7.17
C HIS A 84 -25.96 -16.38 7.29
N LEU A 85 -26.61 -15.25 7.51
CA LEU A 85 -25.95 -13.97 7.66
C LEU A 85 -26.00 -13.55 9.13
N ALA A 86 -24.89 -13.06 9.66
CA ALA A 86 -24.83 -12.49 10.99
C ALA A 86 -24.53 -10.99 10.85
N MET A 87 -25.59 -10.19 10.74
CA MET A 87 -25.50 -8.73 10.73
C MET A 87 -25.64 -8.17 12.15
N PRO A 88 -24.69 -7.36 12.62
CA PRO A 88 -24.82 -6.66 13.88
C PRO A 88 -25.86 -5.55 13.77
N ARG A 89 -26.49 -5.21 14.90
CA ARG A 89 -27.48 -4.12 14.96
C ARG A 89 -26.77 -2.77 14.96
N GLU A 90 -27.24 -1.86 14.13
CA GLU A 90 -26.79 -0.46 14.16
C GLU A 90 -27.40 0.24 15.38
N THR A 91 -26.56 0.66 16.31
CA THR A 91 -26.98 1.47 17.47
C THR A 91 -26.05 2.66 17.63
N LEU A 92 -26.59 3.81 18.03
CA LEU A 92 -25.81 5.04 18.22
C LEU A 92 -24.92 5.00 19.48
N PHE A 93 -25.00 3.93 20.27
CA PHE A 93 -24.32 3.83 21.57
C PHE A 93 -23.06 2.94 21.55
N VAL A 94 -22.85 2.18 20.47
CA VAL A 94 -21.72 1.26 20.33
C VAL A 94 -20.55 1.96 19.63
N ARG A 95 -19.38 2.00 20.29
CA ARG A 95 -18.14 2.57 19.74
C ARG A 95 -17.49 1.61 18.73
N ASP A 96 -17.53 0.31 19.00
CA ASP A 96 -16.92 -0.72 18.16
C ASP A 96 -17.98 -1.51 17.38
N ARG A 97 -18.10 -1.20 16.09
CA ARG A 97 -18.98 -1.94 15.18
C ARG A 97 -18.31 -3.26 14.82
N GLN A 98 -18.92 -4.37 15.24
CA GLN A 98 -18.53 -5.69 14.75
C GLN A 98 -18.75 -5.75 13.23
N SER A 99 -17.86 -6.43 12.51
CA SER A 99 -18.06 -6.69 11.08
C SER A 99 -19.11 -7.80 10.89
N PRO A 100 -20.00 -7.69 9.89
CA PRO A 100 -20.88 -8.80 9.50
C PRO A 100 -20.08 -10.05 9.14
N THR A 101 -20.67 -11.22 9.33
CA THR A 101 -20.10 -12.51 8.91
C THR A 101 -21.15 -13.36 8.21
N ALA A 102 -20.74 -14.25 7.31
CA ALA A 102 -21.65 -15.12 6.58
C ALA A 102 -21.18 -16.57 6.59
N SER A 103 -22.12 -17.51 6.68
CA SER A 103 -21.89 -18.94 6.57
C SER A 103 -22.80 -19.52 5.49
N VAL A 104 -22.21 -20.26 4.57
CA VAL A 104 -22.90 -20.85 3.42
C VAL A 104 -22.74 -22.35 3.47
N VAL A 105 -23.87 -23.05 3.44
CA VAL A 105 -23.90 -24.49 3.30
C VAL A 105 -24.40 -24.81 1.90
N LEU A 106 -23.56 -25.50 1.13
CA LEU A 106 -23.85 -25.91 -0.23
C LEU A 106 -24.21 -27.39 -0.24
N SER A 107 -25.21 -27.72 -1.05
CA SER A 107 -25.51 -29.08 -1.48
C SER A 107 -25.22 -29.18 -2.96
N LEU A 108 -24.21 -29.94 -3.34
CA LEU A 108 -23.77 -30.14 -4.72
C LEU A 108 -24.52 -31.29 -5.39
N TYR A 109 -24.48 -31.33 -6.72
CA TYR A 109 -24.92 -32.51 -7.46
C TYR A 109 -23.96 -33.69 -7.21
N PRO A 110 -24.46 -34.94 -7.15
CA PRO A 110 -23.62 -36.11 -6.97
C PRO A 110 -22.50 -36.20 -8.01
N GLY A 111 -21.27 -36.43 -7.56
CA GLY A 111 -20.09 -36.56 -8.44
C GLY A 111 -19.57 -35.23 -9.00
N ARG A 112 -20.00 -34.08 -8.46
CA ARG A 112 -19.50 -32.77 -8.85
C ARG A 112 -18.86 -32.05 -7.67
N ASP A 113 -17.74 -31.41 -7.95
CA ASP A 113 -17.02 -30.55 -7.01
C ASP A 113 -17.03 -29.10 -7.49
N LEU A 114 -16.80 -28.17 -6.56
CA LEU A 114 -16.57 -26.76 -6.87
C LEU A 114 -15.08 -26.50 -7.04
N SER A 115 -14.73 -25.78 -8.11
CA SER A 115 -13.37 -25.25 -8.28
C SER A 115 -13.12 -24.08 -7.33
N GLU A 116 -11.85 -23.86 -6.97
CA GLU A 116 -11.45 -22.73 -6.10
C GLU A 116 -11.96 -21.38 -6.65
N GLY A 117 -11.86 -21.16 -7.97
CA GLY A 117 -12.39 -19.96 -8.61
C GLY A 117 -13.91 -19.79 -8.45
N GLN A 118 -14.68 -20.88 -8.47
CA GLN A 118 -16.13 -20.82 -8.20
C GLN A 118 -16.42 -20.51 -6.73
N VAL A 119 -15.64 -21.08 -5.80
CA VAL A 119 -15.76 -20.78 -4.37
C VAL A 119 -15.45 -19.31 -4.10
N SER A 120 -14.36 -18.78 -4.68
CA SER A 120 -14.02 -17.36 -4.59
C SER A 120 -15.10 -16.47 -5.20
N ALA A 121 -15.67 -16.83 -6.35
CA ALA A 121 -16.76 -16.08 -6.97
C ALA A 121 -18.00 -16.02 -6.08
N ILE A 122 -18.36 -17.13 -5.42
CA ILE A 122 -19.48 -17.18 -4.46
C ILE A 122 -19.18 -16.27 -3.26
N SER A 123 -17.97 -16.33 -2.69
CA SER A 123 -17.58 -15.46 -1.58
C SER A 123 -17.63 -13.97 -1.96
N TRP A 124 -17.11 -13.61 -3.14
CA TRP A 124 -17.17 -12.25 -3.67
C TRP A 124 -18.60 -11.76 -3.88
N LEU A 125 -19.47 -12.58 -4.46
CA LEU A 125 -20.88 -12.26 -4.66
C LEU A 125 -21.54 -11.88 -3.32
N ILE A 126 -21.35 -12.70 -2.29
CA ILE A 126 -21.92 -12.46 -0.95
C ILE A 126 -21.33 -11.19 -0.33
N SER A 127 -20.01 -11.02 -0.37
CA SER A 127 -19.34 -9.84 0.18
C SER A 127 -19.80 -8.54 -0.49
N SER A 128 -20.09 -8.57 -1.79
CA SER A 128 -20.57 -7.40 -2.54
C SER A 128 -22.04 -7.07 -2.28
N SER A 129 -22.83 -8.07 -1.88
CA SER A 129 -24.27 -7.93 -1.64
C SER A 129 -24.60 -7.48 -0.21
N VAL A 130 -23.66 -7.62 0.73
CA VAL A 130 -23.85 -7.23 2.13
C VAL A 130 -22.92 -6.06 2.48
N PRO A 131 -23.45 -4.95 3.01
CA PRO A 131 -22.62 -3.80 3.38
C PRO A 131 -21.62 -4.18 4.48
N ASN A 132 -20.38 -3.70 4.34
CA ASN A 132 -19.28 -3.92 5.29
C ASN A 132 -18.88 -5.39 5.53
N LEU A 133 -19.31 -6.32 4.66
CA LEU A 133 -18.89 -7.71 4.70
C LEU A 133 -17.65 -7.91 3.83
N HIS A 134 -16.56 -8.37 4.42
CA HIS A 134 -15.37 -8.76 3.68
C HIS A 134 -15.41 -10.24 3.29
N ALA A 135 -14.82 -10.58 2.14
CA ALA A 135 -14.80 -11.94 1.59
C ALA A 135 -14.06 -12.96 2.49
N ASP A 136 -13.15 -12.49 3.34
CA ASP A 136 -12.42 -13.29 4.35
C ASP A 136 -13.30 -13.72 5.53
N LYS A 137 -14.47 -13.10 5.70
CA LYS A 137 -15.49 -13.40 6.72
C LYS A 137 -16.65 -14.24 6.21
N VAL A 138 -16.48 -14.84 5.02
CA VAL A 138 -17.44 -15.77 4.42
C VAL A 138 -16.89 -17.18 4.52
N SER A 139 -17.61 -18.06 5.22
CA SER A 139 -17.28 -19.48 5.31
C SER A 139 -18.20 -20.29 4.42
N ILE A 140 -17.65 -21.07 3.50
CA ILE A 140 -18.37 -21.92 2.56
C ILE A 140 -18.07 -23.38 2.87
N ILE A 141 -19.11 -24.16 3.13
CA ILE A 141 -19.03 -25.56 3.56
C ILE A 141 -19.86 -26.43 2.62
N ASP A 142 -19.34 -27.60 2.28
CA ASP A 142 -20.02 -28.65 1.49
C ASP A 142 -20.95 -29.52 2.35
N GLN A 143 -21.90 -30.25 1.73
CA GLN A 143 -22.81 -31.15 2.45
C GLN A 143 -22.10 -32.23 3.28
N ASN A 144 -20.85 -32.55 2.94
CA ASN A 144 -20.02 -33.53 3.66
C ASN A 144 -19.26 -32.92 4.85
N GLY A 145 -19.47 -31.65 5.17
CA GLY A 145 -18.75 -30.95 6.24
C GLY A 145 -17.34 -30.48 5.86
N ARG A 146 -16.98 -30.56 4.58
CA ARG A 146 -15.70 -30.04 4.06
C ARG A 146 -15.78 -28.53 3.91
N LEU A 147 -14.85 -27.82 4.55
CA LEU A 147 -14.65 -26.39 4.31
C LEU A 147 -14.04 -26.20 2.90
N LEU A 148 -14.71 -25.41 2.06
CA LEU A 148 -14.29 -25.12 0.70
C LEU A 148 -13.49 -23.82 0.60
N THR A 149 -13.73 -22.87 1.50
CA THR A 149 -12.93 -21.65 1.62
C THR A 149 -11.60 -21.94 2.33
N ALA A 150 -10.53 -21.28 1.89
CA ALA A 150 -9.27 -21.31 2.63
C ALA A 150 -9.48 -20.66 4.01
N PRO A 151 -9.05 -21.31 5.11
CA PRO A 151 -9.12 -20.71 6.43
C PRO A 151 -8.28 -19.43 6.43
N THR A 152 -8.86 -18.32 6.84
CA THR A 152 -8.15 -17.03 6.93
C THR A 152 -7.32 -16.98 8.22
N GLY A 153 -6.11 -16.43 8.14
CA GLY A 153 -5.14 -16.38 9.24
C GLY A 153 -3.89 -17.22 9.01
N GLU A 154 -3.17 -17.54 10.09
CA GLU A 154 -1.88 -18.25 10.08
C GLU A 154 -1.98 -19.62 9.37
N MET A 155 -3.05 -20.36 9.63
CA MET A 155 -3.32 -21.66 9.01
C MET A 155 -3.58 -21.58 7.49
N GLY A 156 -4.08 -20.45 6.99
CA GLY A 156 -4.25 -20.20 5.56
C GLY A 156 -2.94 -19.85 4.87
N ALA A 157 -2.11 -19.04 5.54
CA ALA A 157 -0.79 -18.68 5.06
C ALA A 157 0.10 -19.92 4.88
N ASP A 158 0.05 -20.85 5.84
CA ASP A 158 0.78 -22.13 5.77
C ASP A 158 0.35 -22.98 4.57
N ASN A 159 -0.96 -23.08 4.31
CA ASN A 159 -1.46 -23.83 3.15
C ASN A 159 -1.02 -23.20 1.84
N GLN A 160 -1.06 -21.87 1.74
CA GLN A 160 -0.62 -21.16 0.54
C GLN A 160 0.89 -21.31 0.30
N GLN A 161 1.70 -21.28 1.35
CA GLN A 161 3.14 -21.55 1.28
C GLN A 161 3.41 -22.97 0.79
N ARG A 162 2.73 -23.98 1.35
CA ARG A 162 2.87 -25.38 0.89
C ARG A 162 2.45 -25.55 -0.56
N ASN A 163 1.34 -24.95 -0.98
CA ASN A 163 0.88 -24.98 -2.36
C ASN A 163 1.91 -24.35 -3.31
N PHE A 164 2.56 -23.26 -2.88
CA PHE A 164 3.63 -22.63 -3.65
C PHE A 164 4.86 -23.53 -3.80
N VAL A 165 5.30 -24.18 -2.71
CA VAL A 165 6.41 -25.16 -2.77
C VAL A 165 6.06 -26.32 -3.70
N ASN A 166 4.84 -26.88 -3.58
CA ASN A 166 4.37 -27.96 -4.44
C ASN A 166 4.37 -27.57 -5.93
N ASP A 167 3.98 -26.32 -6.27
CA ASP A 167 4.02 -25.82 -7.65
C ASP A 167 5.45 -25.72 -8.18
N ILE A 168 6.40 -25.23 -7.36
CA ILE A 168 7.83 -25.20 -7.71
C ILE A 168 8.37 -26.60 -7.96
N GLU A 169 8.11 -27.53 -7.03
CA GLU A 169 8.56 -28.93 -7.14
C GLU A 169 7.97 -29.60 -8.39
N TYR A 170 6.67 -29.44 -8.62
CA TYR A 170 6.00 -29.98 -9.80
C TYR A 170 6.61 -29.45 -11.10
N ARG A 171 6.81 -28.14 -11.21
CA ARG A 171 7.43 -27.51 -12.39
C ARG A 171 8.86 -28.00 -12.61
N ALA A 172 9.64 -28.16 -11.54
CA ALA A 172 11.00 -28.67 -11.61
C ALA A 172 11.03 -30.12 -12.12
N VAL A 173 10.16 -30.99 -11.58
CA VAL A 173 10.01 -32.38 -12.06
C VAL A 173 9.63 -32.43 -13.54
N GLN A 174 8.63 -31.64 -13.97
CA GLN A 174 8.22 -31.57 -15.37
C GLN A 174 9.37 -31.12 -16.29
N ARG A 175 10.17 -30.15 -15.83
CA ARG A 175 11.35 -29.68 -16.58
C ARG A 175 12.41 -30.78 -16.73
N ILE A 176 12.71 -31.53 -15.67
CA ILE A 176 13.67 -32.65 -15.71
C ILE A 176 13.19 -33.73 -16.68
N LEU A 177 11.91 -34.12 -16.59
CA LEU A 177 11.34 -35.14 -17.48
C LEU A 177 11.37 -34.68 -18.94
N THR A 178 11.03 -33.42 -19.22
CA THR A 178 11.05 -32.86 -20.58
C THR A 178 12.46 -32.89 -21.19
N LEU A 179 13.51 -32.67 -20.38
CA LEU A 179 14.90 -32.71 -20.84
C LEU A 179 15.43 -34.13 -21.05
N LEU A 180 15.05 -35.09 -20.20
CA LEU A 180 15.60 -36.44 -20.23
C LEU A 180 14.82 -37.40 -21.12
N ASN A 181 13.49 -37.22 -21.26
CA ASN A 181 12.63 -38.09 -22.07
C ASN A 181 13.13 -38.29 -23.53
N PRO A 182 13.63 -37.27 -24.25
CA PRO A 182 14.13 -37.45 -25.61
C PRO A 182 15.40 -38.32 -25.70
N LEU A 183 16.19 -38.42 -24.63
CA LEU A 183 17.44 -39.18 -24.62
C LEU A 183 17.23 -40.64 -24.21
N VAL A 184 16.35 -40.87 -23.22
CA VAL A 184 16.17 -42.18 -22.58
C VAL A 184 14.87 -42.89 -22.96
N GLY A 185 13.93 -42.19 -23.60
CA GLY A 185 12.57 -42.67 -23.87
C GLY A 185 11.60 -42.44 -22.71
N ALA A 186 10.31 -42.27 -23.03
CA ALA A 186 9.26 -42.02 -22.05
C ALA A 186 9.10 -43.19 -21.06
N GLY A 187 8.99 -42.89 -19.77
CA GLY A 187 8.79 -43.89 -18.71
C GLY A 187 10.07 -44.53 -18.15
N ASN A 188 11.23 -44.28 -18.76
CA ASN A 188 12.52 -44.83 -18.31
C ASN A 188 13.22 -43.95 -17.25
N VAL A 189 12.65 -42.80 -16.90
CA VAL A 189 13.18 -41.88 -15.89
C VAL A 189 12.10 -41.51 -14.88
N ARG A 190 12.49 -41.46 -13.60
CA ARG A 190 11.69 -40.90 -12.50
C ARG A 190 12.50 -39.79 -11.84
N ALA A 191 11.87 -38.66 -11.60
CA ALA A 191 12.48 -37.52 -10.92
C ALA A 191 11.60 -37.14 -9.73
N GLN A 192 12.25 -36.85 -8.61
CA GLN A 192 11.62 -36.28 -7.41
C GLN A 192 12.45 -35.06 -7.02
N VAL A 193 11.77 -33.96 -6.71
CA VAL A 193 12.39 -32.71 -6.29
C VAL A 193 11.79 -32.34 -4.95
N THR A 194 12.64 -31.89 -4.04
CA THR A 194 12.23 -31.26 -2.79
C THR A 194 12.82 -29.86 -2.77
N ALA A 195 11.99 -28.85 -2.55
CA ALA A 195 12.41 -27.46 -2.55
C ALA A 195 12.30 -26.87 -1.14
N GLU A 196 13.41 -26.36 -0.63
CA GLU A 196 13.42 -25.54 0.59
C GLU A 196 13.32 -24.07 0.16
N VAL A 197 12.23 -23.40 0.58
CA VAL A 197 11.95 -22.01 0.23
C VAL A 197 11.89 -21.19 1.50
N ASP A 198 12.70 -20.13 1.56
CA ASP A 198 12.66 -19.15 2.65
C ASP A 198 11.56 -18.11 2.38
N PHE A 199 10.54 -18.09 3.24
CA PHE A 199 9.43 -17.14 3.19
C PHE A 199 9.63 -15.92 4.11
N SER A 200 10.84 -15.69 4.60
CA SER A 200 11.10 -14.56 5.48
C SER A 200 10.86 -13.22 4.77
N ARG A 201 10.36 -12.24 5.52
CA ARG A 201 10.06 -10.90 5.02
C ARG A 201 11.20 -9.97 5.44
N ARG A 202 11.84 -9.30 4.48
CA ARG A 202 12.89 -8.33 4.78
C ARG A 202 12.34 -6.91 4.70
N GLU A 203 12.41 -6.20 5.80
CA GLU A 203 12.16 -4.77 5.87
C GLU A 203 13.50 -4.05 5.97
N GLN A 204 13.77 -3.15 5.02
CA GLN A 204 15.02 -2.39 4.98
C GLN A 204 14.72 -0.91 4.96
N THR A 205 15.18 -0.22 6.01
CA THR A 205 15.20 1.24 6.08
C THR A 205 16.63 1.69 5.87
N SER A 206 16.89 2.41 4.76
CA SER A 206 18.19 3.00 4.51
C SER A 206 18.11 4.51 4.74
N GLU A 207 18.92 4.99 5.68
CA GLU A 207 19.13 6.41 5.94
C GLU A 207 20.53 6.77 5.46
N VAL A 208 20.58 7.58 4.40
CA VAL A 208 21.85 8.04 3.81
C VAL A 208 22.02 9.52 4.13
N TYR A 209 23.14 9.83 4.77
CA TYR A 209 23.62 11.18 5.02
C TYR A 209 24.74 11.49 4.02
N LYS A 210 24.59 12.56 3.23
CA LYS A 210 25.70 13.01 2.38
C LYS A 210 26.75 13.72 3.25
N PRO A 211 28.03 13.34 3.20
CA PRO A 211 29.06 14.08 3.90
C PRO A 211 29.16 15.51 3.34
N ASN A 212 29.47 16.45 4.23
CA ASN A 212 29.60 17.89 4.00
C ASN A 212 29.82 18.27 2.53
N GLN A 213 28.79 18.88 1.94
CA GLN A 213 28.81 19.31 0.55
C GLN A 213 29.95 20.33 0.32
N GLN A 214 30.42 20.47 -0.93
CA GLN A 214 31.44 21.45 -1.27
C GLN A 214 31.05 22.86 -0.77
N PRO A 215 32.03 23.68 -0.33
CA PRO A 215 31.76 25.04 0.14
C PRO A 215 30.89 25.81 -0.87
N GLY A 216 29.70 26.26 -0.46
CA GLY A 216 28.72 26.95 -1.30
C GLY A 216 27.50 26.13 -1.75
N GLN A 217 27.55 24.80 -1.62
CA GLN A 217 26.39 23.92 -1.85
C GLN A 217 25.71 23.52 -0.53
N ALA A 218 26.47 23.47 0.57
CA ALA A 218 25.95 23.06 1.88
C ALA A 218 24.86 24.01 2.40
N ALA A 219 23.72 23.45 2.79
CA ALA A 219 22.64 24.22 3.37
C ALA A 219 23.00 24.71 4.78
N VAL A 220 22.99 26.03 4.96
CA VAL A 220 23.35 26.68 6.23
C VAL A 220 22.15 26.63 7.17
N ARG A 221 22.30 25.98 8.33
CA ARG A 221 21.27 25.94 9.38
C ARG A 221 21.28 27.19 10.25
N SER A 222 22.45 27.69 10.60
CA SER A 222 22.59 28.97 11.32
C SER A 222 23.97 29.59 11.12
N GLN A 223 24.00 30.92 11.05
CA GLN A 223 25.23 31.71 10.96
C GLN A 223 25.21 32.77 12.07
N GLN A 224 26.27 32.81 12.88
CA GLN A 224 26.47 33.83 13.90
C GLN A 224 27.76 34.57 13.60
N THR A 225 27.66 35.88 13.42
CA THR A 225 28.79 36.78 13.20
C THR A 225 28.87 37.79 14.33
N SER A 226 30.03 37.86 15.00
CA SER A 226 30.32 38.82 16.05
C SER A 226 31.51 39.67 15.63
N SER A 227 31.30 40.98 15.46
CA SER A 227 32.34 41.95 15.15
C SER A 227 32.43 42.96 16.29
N SER A 228 33.59 43.07 16.91
CA SER A 228 33.88 44.09 17.93
C SER A 228 35.07 44.92 17.49
N LEU A 229 34.89 46.24 17.45
CA LEU A 229 35.94 47.20 17.15
C LEU A 229 36.13 48.10 18.37
N GLN A 230 37.25 47.95 19.07
CA GLN A 230 37.59 48.77 20.22
C GLN A 230 38.66 49.77 19.82
N ARG A 231 38.25 51.02 19.60
CA ARG A 231 39.17 52.14 19.31
C ARG A 231 39.46 52.88 20.61
N ASN A 232 40.73 53.03 20.97
CA ASN A 232 41.09 53.92 22.06
C ASN A 232 40.88 55.38 21.62
N PRO A 233 40.19 56.23 22.40
CA PRO A 233 40.12 57.65 22.09
C PRO A 233 41.50 58.28 22.35
N GLN A 234 42.21 58.67 21.29
CA GLN A 234 43.37 59.55 21.44
C GLN A 234 42.88 60.93 21.92
N GLN A 235 43.49 61.42 23.00
CA GLN A 235 43.39 62.83 23.41
C GLN A 235 43.88 63.72 22.26
N PRO A 236 43.16 64.80 21.87
CA PRO A 236 43.59 65.64 20.76
C PRO A 236 44.90 66.35 21.12
N GLN A 237 46.01 65.96 20.47
CA GLN A 237 47.29 66.66 20.54
C GLN A 237 47.61 67.25 19.16
N GLY A 238 47.51 68.56 19.06
CA GLY A 238 47.94 69.37 17.92
C GLY A 238 47.95 70.84 18.31
N VAL A 239 49.01 71.56 17.95
CA VAL A 239 49.09 73.03 18.13
C VAL A 239 48.04 73.70 17.24
N PRO A 240 47.19 74.61 17.77
CA PRO A 240 46.19 75.31 16.96
C PRO A 240 46.86 76.10 15.82
N GLY A 241 46.47 75.82 14.57
CA GLY A 241 46.84 76.64 13.42
C GLY A 241 47.74 76.01 12.34
N ALA A 242 48.02 74.70 12.36
CA ALA A 242 48.68 74.03 11.24
C ALA A 242 47.66 73.41 10.26
N LEU A 243 47.89 73.64 8.95
CA LEU A 243 47.06 73.28 7.80
C LEU A 243 46.81 71.75 7.69
N SER A 244 45.81 71.21 8.39
CA SER A 244 45.40 69.79 8.32
C SER A 244 44.39 69.48 7.21
N ASN A 245 44.34 70.29 6.15
CA ASN A 245 43.48 70.03 5.01
C ASN A 245 44.30 69.88 3.73
N GLN A 246 45.07 68.79 3.64
CA GLN A 246 45.45 68.24 2.35
C GLN A 246 44.39 67.21 1.96
N ALA A 247 43.83 67.37 0.76
CA ALA A 247 42.95 66.38 0.18
C ALA A 247 43.70 65.04 0.03
N PRO A 248 43.04 63.89 0.28
CA PRO A 248 43.64 62.59 0.03
C PRO A 248 44.10 62.50 -1.42
N ASN A 249 45.30 61.96 -1.61
CA ASN A 249 45.84 61.60 -2.91
C ASN A 249 44.89 60.63 -3.64
N ASN A 250 44.58 60.94 -4.90
CA ASN A 250 43.76 60.09 -5.75
C ASN A 250 44.36 58.68 -5.83
N ALA A 251 43.51 57.67 -5.61
CA ALA A 251 43.89 56.27 -5.69
C ALA A 251 44.44 55.94 -7.08
N THR A 252 45.69 55.47 -7.14
CA THR A 252 46.27 54.87 -8.33
C THR A 252 45.88 53.40 -8.34
N ALA A 253 44.98 53.02 -9.26
CA ALA A 253 44.72 51.63 -9.56
C ALA A 253 45.90 51.08 -10.36
N ASN A 254 46.67 50.15 -9.79
CA ASN A 254 47.66 49.39 -10.55
C ASN A 254 46.93 48.46 -11.53
N LEU A 255 46.70 48.95 -12.74
CA LEU A 255 46.42 48.12 -13.90
C LEU A 255 47.75 47.55 -14.40
N ALA A 256 48.04 46.29 -14.08
CA ALA A 256 49.15 45.58 -14.69
C ALA A 256 48.90 45.48 -16.21
N PRO A 257 49.86 45.86 -17.07
CA PRO A 257 49.69 45.79 -18.52
C PRO A 257 49.70 44.33 -18.99
N ALA A 258 48.73 43.99 -19.84
CA ALA A 258 48.72 42.77 -20.62
C ALA A 258 49.90 42.76 -21.60
N ALA A 259 50.70 41.70 -21.57
CA ALA A 259 51.68 41.38 -22.62
C ALA A 259 51.16 40.23 -23.51
N PRO A 260 51.51 40.23 -24.81
CA PRO A 260 50.73 39.58 -25.85
C PRO A 260 51.03 38.09 -26.03
N ALA A 261 50.08 37.41 -26.69
CA ALA A 261 50.06 35.98 -26.96
C ALA A 261 51.22 35.51 -27.87
N THR A 262 51.85 34.40 -27.48
CA THR A 262 52.44 33.41 -28.41
C THR A 262 52.22 32.00 -27.84
N ASP A 263 51.60 31.14 -28.65
CA ASP A 263 51.40 29.70 -28.51
C ASP A 263 52.72 28.91 -28.78
N PRO A 264 52.81 27.57 -28.62
CA PRO A 264 52.43 26.73 -27.48
C PRO A 264 53.49 25.60 -27.25
N ALA A 265 54.35 25.67 -26.24
CA ALA A 265 55.24 24.54 -25.91
C ALA A 265 55.81 24.65 -24.49
N ASN A 266 54.96 24.37 -23.50
CA ASN A 266 55.31 23.76 -22.20
C ASN A 266 54.17 23.96 -21.21
N ALA A 267 53.01 23.39 -21.54
CA ALA A 267 52.12 22.87 -20.53
C ALA A 267 52.76 21.61 -19.94
N ALA A 268 53.39 21.70 -18.75
CA ALA A 268 53.57 20.53 -17.88
C ALA A 268 54.13 20.79 -16.46
N ALA A 269 54.81 21.91 -16.17
CA ALA A 269 55.68 21.93 -14.96
C ALA A 269 55.39 22.98 -13.87
N GLN A 270 54.43 23.92 -14.00
CA GLN A 270 54.30 25.02 -13.02
C GLN A 270 52.88 25.41 -12.58
N THR A 271 51.85 24.59 -12.84
CA THR A 271 50.49 24.84 -12.34
C THR A 271 50.19 24.19 -10.97
N ALA A 272 51.17 23.56 -10.34
CA ALA A 272 50.99 22.88 -9.05
C ALA A 272 51.03 23.81 -7.80
N ASN A 273 51.22 25.13 -7.94
CA ASN A 273 51.46 25.98 -6.76
C ASN A 273 50.66 27.31 -6.68
N ALA A 274 49.63 27.51 -7.51
CA ALA A 274 48.84 28.75 -7.52
C ALA A 274 47.31 28.56 -7.39
N ALA A 275 46.82 27.35 -7.16
CA ALA A 275 45.38 27.07 -7.01
C ALA A 275 44.93 26.88 -5.55
N ASN A 276 45.81 27.11 -4.56
CA ASN A 276 45.54 26.82 -3.14
C ASN A 276 45.33 28.06 -2.26
N ALA A 277 44.82 29.18 -2.80
CA ALA A 277 44.64 30.41 -2.01
C ALA A 277 43.42 31.27 -2.37
N THR A 278 42.44 30.75 -3.13
CA THR A 278 41.21 31.50 -3.50
C THR A 278 39.92 30.94 -2.91
N ALA A 279 40.01 30.00 -1.95
CA ALA A 279 38.86 29.53 -1.19
C ALA A 279 38.78 30.21 0.19
N ALA A 280 38.67 31.54 0.19
CA ALA A 280 38.16 32.27 1.34
C ALA A 280 37.25 33.36 0.78
N GLY A 281 35.95 33.08 0.78
CA GLY A 281 34.90 34.05 0.48
C GLY A 281 34.92 35.15 1.54
N THR A 282 35.83 36.10 1.37
CA THR A 282 35.84 37.37 2.09
C THR A 282 35.01 38.35 1.28
N ASP A 283 33.83 38.64 1.81
CA ASP A 283 32.88 39.64 1.30
C ASP A 283 33.63 40.98 1.03
N PRO A 284 33.59 41.53 -0.21
CA PRO A 284 34.45 42.65 -0.63
C PRO A 284 34.19 43.95 0.14
N SER A 285 33.08 44.06 0.88
CA SER A 285 32.79 45.15 1.81
C SER A 285 33.70 45.18 3.04
N LEU A 286 34.25 44.02 3.43
CA LEU A 286 35.11 43.85 4.61
C LEU A 286 36.56 44.26 4.34
N VAL A 287 37.01 44.12 3.09
CA VAL A 287 38.35 44.52 2.65
C VAL A 287 38.47 46.05 2.61
N SER A 288 37.43 46.76 2.17
CA SER A 288 37.44 48.23 2.09
C SER A 288 37.50 48.91 3.46
N LEU A 289 36.92 48.29 4.50
CA LEU A 289 36.96 48.81 5.87
C LEU A 289 38.31 48.50 6.56
N ALA A 290 38.91 47.33 6.27
CA ALA A 290 40.21 46.94 6.81
C ALA A 290 41.38 47.76 6.19
N GLU A 291 41.30 48.11 4.90
CA GLU A 291 42.28 48.98 4.25
C GLU A 291 42.14 50.45 4.66
N GLN A 292 40.92 50.97 4.84
CA GLN A 292 40.72 52.32 5.38
C GLN A 292 41.19 52.47 6.83
N ALA A 293 41.17 51.39 7.62
CA ALA A 293 41.70 51.38 8.99
C ALA A 293 43.25 51.33 9.07
N ARG A 294 43.96 50.95 8.01
CA ARG A 294 45.44 50.90 8.00
C ARG A 294 46.12 52.26 7.76
N LEU A 295 45.41 53.23 7.19
CA LEU A 295 45.96 54.56 6.86
C LEU A 295 45.85 55.59 8.00
N LEU A 296 45.19 55.24 9.10
CA LEU A 296 45.19 56.02 10.33
C LEU A 296 45.82 55.14 11.41
N GLN A 297 47.06 55.43 11.79
CA GLN A 297 47.71 54.83 12.95
C GLN A 297 46.88 55.12 14.21
N ASN A 298 45.94 54.24 14.49
CA ASN A 298 45.17 54.27 15.73
C ASN A 298 45.08 52.84 16.24
N THR A 299 45.73 52.59 17.36
CA THR A 299 45.78 51.31 18.05
C THR A 299 44.40 50.98 18.61
N GLY A 300 43.68 50.12 17.90
CA GLY A 300 42.42 49.56 18.35
C GLY A 300 42.34 48.07 18.04
N ASN A 301 41.79 47.29 18.97
CA ASN A 301 41.60 45.85 18.78
C ASN A 301 40.31 45.62 17.99
N ALA A 302 40.43 44.99 16.82
CA ALA A 302 39.30 44.44 16.08
C ALA A 302 39.26 42.92 16.31
N ARG A 303 38.10 42.38 16.70
CA ARG A 303 37.86 40.93 16.73
C ARG A 303 36.62 40.63 15.90
N ASN A 304 36.78 39.74 14.94
CA ASN A 304 35.69 39.21 14.11
C ASN A 304 35.66 37.70 14.31
N ASP A 305 34.55 37.18 14.82
CA ASP A 305 34.27 35.75 14.96
C ASP A 305 33.07 35.39 14.08
N SER A 306 33.17 34.30 13.33
CA SER A 306 32.08 33.77 12.52
C SER A 306 31.97 32.27 12.71
N THR A 307 30.81 31.82 13.18
CA THR A 307 30.47 30.41 13.31
C THR A 307 29.29 30.10 12.39
N VAL A 308 29.45 29.10 11.52
CA VAL A 308 28.42 28.63 10.58
C VAL A 308 28.13 27.16 10.84
N ASN A 309 26.86 26.83 11.10
CA ASN A 309 26.38 25.46 11.25
C ASN A 309 25.65 25.03 9.97
N TYR A 310 25.89 23.81 9.50
CA TYR A 310 25.28 23.26 8.29
C TYR A 310 24.24 22.18 8.64
N GLU A 311 23.18 22.06 7.85
CA GLU A 311 22.28 20.90 7.89
C GLU A 311 22.78 19.78 6.96
N VAL A 312 22.50 18.53 7.34
CA VAL A 312 22.93 17.36 6.57
C VAL A 312 21.76 16.86 5.74
N ASP A 313 21.96 16.72 4.42
CA ASP A 313 20.98 16.11 3.53
C ASP A 313 20.62 14.70 4.02
N ARG A 314 19.34 14.50 4.33
CA ARG A 314 18.79 13.19 4.74
C ARG A 314 17.90 12.64 3.64
N THR A 315 18.27 11.49 3.08
CA THR A 315 17.39 10.71 2.20
C THR A 315 16.96 9.43 2.91
N ILE A 316 15.64 9.25 3.06
CA ILE A 316 15.05 8.04 3.64
C ILE A 316 14.44 7.24 2.48
N SER A 317 14.90 6.00 2.33
CA SER A 317 14.25 5.04 1.43
C SER A 317 13.72 3.86 2.24
N HIS A 318 12.46 3.50 1.98
CA HIS A 318 11.79 2.37 2.60
C HIS A 318 11.49 1.33 1.53
N PHE A 319 11.99 0.11 1.73
CA PHE A 319 11.70 -1.02 0.87
C PHE A 319 11.09 -2.16 1.68
N LYS A 320 9.97 -2.70 1.18
CA LYS A 320 9.28 -3.87 1.72
C LYS A 320 9.02 -4.85 0.59
N GLY A 321 9.65 -6.02 0.67
CA GLY A 321 9.49 -7.09 -0.32
C GLY A 321 9.70 -8.49 0.27
N PRO A 322 9.18 -9.53 -0.39
CA PRO A 322 9.63 -10.90 -0.15
C PRO A 322 11.11 -11.03 -0.55
N LEU A 323 11.82 -11.96 0.10
CA LEU A 323 13.23 -12.27 -0.19
C LEU A 323 13.43 -12.88 -1.58
#